data_AF-A0A9E3X0T1-F1
#
_entry.id   AF-A0A9E3X0T1-F1
#
_cell.length_a   1.000
_cell.length_b   1.000
_cell.length_c   1.000
_cell.angle_alpha   90.00
_cell.angle_beta   90.00
_cell.angle_gamma   90.00
#
_symmetry.space_group_name_H-M   'P 1'
#
loop_
_entity.id
_entity.type
_entity.pdbx_description
1 polymer ?
#
loop_
_entity_poly.entity_id
_entity_poly.type
_entity_poly.pdbx_seq_one_letter_code
_entity_poly.pdbx_strand_id
1 'polypeptide(L)'
;MFLMMHHAFALGYRRYEWKCDALNGPSRTAAERLGFRYEGTFRQAVIYKGRNRDTAWFAITDQEWPAIEQAFVQWLAPENFDEQGRQRKRLSTLIHTFS
;
A
#
# COMPACT_ATOMS: atom_id res chain seq x y z
N MET A 1 7.81 2.42 3.44
CA MET A 1 6.49 1.90 3.87
C MET A 1 6.61 0.52 4.51
N PHE A 2 7.31 -0.45 3.89
CA PHE A 2 7.48 -1.81 4.44
C PHE A 2 7.83 -1.86 5.93
N LEU A 3 8.93 -1.20 6.35
CA LEU A 3 9.36 -1.20 7.76
C LEU A 3 8.29 -0.66 8.73
N MET A 4 7.50 0.33 8.30
CA MET A 4 6.43 0.90 9.13
C MET A 4 5.24 -0.06 9.25
N MET A 5 4.87 -0.74 8.16
CA MET A 5 3.81 -1.76 8.18
C MET A 5 4.23 -2.95 9.04
N HIS A 6 5.44 -3.48 8.81
CA HIS A 6 6.00 -4.58 9.60
C HIS A 6 6.00 -4.26 11.10
N HIS A 7 6.46 -3.07 11.47
CA HIS A 7 6.45 -2.65 12.88
C HIS A 7 5.03 -2.52 13.45
N ALA A 8 4.09 -1.92 12.72
CA ALA A 8 2.71 -1.77 13.18
C ALA A 8 2.04 -3.13 13.45
N PHE A 9 2.18 -4.10 12.54
CA PHE A 9 1.63 -5.44 12.74
C PHE A 9 2.37 -6.22 13.82
N ALA A 10 3.69 -6.05 13.96
CA ALA A 10 4.45 -6.63 15.07
C ALA A 10 4.01 -6.09 16.45
N LEU A 11 3.53 -4.85 16.51
CA LEU A 11 2.90 -4.27 17.72
C LEU A 11 1.49 -4.80 17.99
N GLY A 12 0.94 -5.68 17.13
CA GLY A 12 -0.39 -6.26 17.29
C GLY A 12 -1.53 -5.37 16.77
N TYR A 13 -1.25 -4.33 15.98
CA TYR A 13 -2.30 -3.59 15.31
C TYR A 13 -3.01 -4.48 14.30
N ARG A 14 -4.33 -4.38 14.26
CA ARG A 14 -5.18 -5.21 13.38
C ARG A 14 -5.42 -4.62 11.99
N ARG A 15 -5.02 -3.37 11.81
CA ARG A 15 -5.35 -2.56 10.64
C ARG A 15 -4.34 -1.44 10.44
N TYR A 16 -3.87 -1.28 9.21
CA TYR A 16 -2.97 -0.22 8.80
C TYR A 16 -3.57 0.56 7.63
N GLU A 17 -3.73 1.87 7.77
CA GLU A 17 -4.53 2.68 6.86
C GLU A 17 -3.67 3.61 5.99
N TRP A 18 -4.14 3.80 4.75
CA TRP A 18 -3.68 4.86 3.86
C TRP A 18 -4.89 5.73 3.48
N LYS A 19 -4.75 7.05 3.60
CA LYS A 19 -5.74 7.99 3.09
C LYS A 19 -5.11 9.07 2.24
N CYS A 20 -5.74 9.39 1.13
CA CYS A 20 -5.28 10.44 0.23
C CYS A 20 -6.45 11.22 -0.35
N ASP A 21 -6.14 12.32 -1.02
CA ASP A 21 -7.13 13.02 -1.85
C ASP A 21 -7.59 12.09 -2.97
N ALA A 22 -8.90 11.95 -3.18
CA ALA A 22 -9.46 11.10 -4.23
C ALA A 22 -8.98 11.48 -5.64
N LEU A 23 -8.59 12.74 -5.85
CA LEU A 23 -8.02 13.25 -7.10
C LEU A 23 -6.51 13.00 -7.22
N ASN A 24 -5.83 12.56 -6.16
CA ASN A 24 -4.40 12.25 -6.20
C ASN A 24 -4.17 10.83 -6.77
N GLY A 25 -4.24 10.73 -8.09
CA GLY A 25 -4.00 9.49 -8.84
C GLY A 25 -2.70 8.77 -8.44
N PRO A 26 -1.52 9.45 -8.45
CA PRO A 26 -0.27 8.82 -8.07
C PRO A 26 -0.27 8.20 -6.67
N SER A 27 -0.87 8.88 -5.68
CA SER A 27 -0.96 8.34 -4.32
C SER A 27 -1.89 7.14 -4.23
N ARG A 28 -3.00 7.12 -4.99
CA ARG A 28 -3.93 5.99 -5.04
C ARG A 28 -3.27 4.76 -5.67
N THR A 29 -2.60 4.94 -6.81
CA THR A 29 -1.84 3.87 -7.48
C THR A 29 -0.71 3.35 -6.59
N ALA A 30 -0.06 4.21 -5.80
CA ALA A 30 0.94 3.77 -4.83
C ALA A 30 0.33 2.91 -3.72
N ALA A 31 -0.82 3.28 -3.17
CA ALA A 31 -1.51 2.49 -2.15
C ALA A 31 -1.86 1.08 -2.68
N GLU A 32 -2.47 1.00 -3.86
CA GLU A 32 -2.83 -0.27 -4.50
C GLU A 32 -1.58 -1.12 -4.81
N ARG A 33 -0.52 -0.53 -5.36
CA ARG A 33 0.75 -1.23 -5.62
C ARG A 33 1.37 -1.83 -4.35
N LEU A 34 1.18 -1.18 -3.21
CA LEU A 34 1.72 -1.61 -1.91
C LEU A 34 0.82 -2.64 -1.20
N GLY A 35 -0.30 -3.04 -1.79
CA GLY A 35 -1.20 -4.06 -1.25
C GLY A 35 -2.37 -3.53 -0.45
N PHE A 36 -2.56 -2.21 -0.35
CA PHE A 36 -3.74 -1.66 0.30
C PHE A 36 -4.98 -1.87 -0.56
N ARG A 37 -6.08 -2.29 0.08
CA ARG A 37 -7.39 -2.43 -0.57
C ARG A 37 -8.23 -1.18 -0.36
N TYR A 38 -8.87 -0.70 -1.43
CA TYR A 38 -9.78 0.44 -1.38
C TYR A 38 -11.07 0.08 -0.66
N GLU A 39 -11.53 0.94 0.23
CA GLU A 39 -12.73 0.69 1.04
C GLU A 39 -13.81 1.76 0.89
N GLY A 40 -13.48 2.93 0.34
CA GLY A 40 -14.47 3.96 0.11
C GLY A 40 -13.89 5.36 0.00
N THR A 41 -14.77 6.29 -0.34
CA THR A 41 -14.46 7.71 -0.42
C THR A 41 -15.40 8.49 0.45
N PHE A 42 -14.84 9.25 1.40
CA PHE A 42 -15.60 10.23 2.15
C PHE A 42 -15.70 11.50 1.31
N ARG A 43 -16.91 11.77 0.81
CA ARG A 43 -17.20 12.99 0.04
C ARG A 43 -17.19 14.19 0.98
N GLN A 44 -16.62 15.30 0.52
CA GLN A 44 -16.51 16.55 1.26
C GLN A 44 -15.85 16.40 2.64
N ALA A 45 -14.87 15.50 2.75
CA ALA A 45 -14.25 15.17 4.02
C ALA A 45 -13.54 16.37 4.66
N VAL A 46 -12.85 17.18 3.86
CA VAL A 46 -12.17 18.40 4.32
C VAL A 46 -12.11 19.48 3.24
N ILE A 47 -11.96 20.74 3.66
CA ILE A 47 -11.48 21.82 2.78
C ILE A 47 -9.96 21.91 2.93
N TYR A 48 -9.24 21.85 1.82
CA TYR A 48 -7.79 21.93 1.80
C TYR A 48 -7.33 22.85 0.68
N LYS A 49 -6.48 23.83 1.01
CA LYS A 49 -5.96 24.83 0.06
C LYS A 49 -7.07 25.49 -0.78
N GLY A 50 -8.16 25.88 -0.12
CA GLY A 50 -9.27 26.62 -0.75
C GLY A 50 -10.19 25.79 -1.67
N ARG A 51 -10.07 24.45 -1.67
CA ARG A 51 -10.98 23.58 -2.43
C ARG A 51 -11.51 22.42 -1.60
N ASN A 52 -12.59 21.83 -2.10
CA ASN A 52 -13.08 20.54 -1.61
C ASN A 52 -12.03 19.44 -1.78
N ARG A 53 -11.93 18.56 -0.79
CA ARG A 53 -11.16 17.31 -0.86
C ARG A 53 -12.01 16.16 -0.37
N ASP A 54 -12.35 15.30 -1.31
CA ASP A 54 -12.84 13.96 -1.02
C ASP A 54 -11.65 13.09 -0.58
N THR A 55 -11.85 12.25 0.43
CA THR A 55 -10.79 11.40 0.97
C THR A 55 -11.04 9.96 0.60
N ALA A 56 -10.16 9.39 -0.23
CA ALA A 56 -10.13 7.97 -0.53
C ALA A 56 -9.40 7.21 0.58
N TRP A 57 -10.01 6.14 1.07
CA TRP A 57 -9.51 5.29 2.15
C TRP A 57 -9.13 3.91 1.63
N PHE A 58 -7.98 3.45 2.10
CA PHE A 58 -7.47 2.13 1.83
C PHE A 58 -6.89 1.52 3.11
N ALA A 59 -6.84 0.19 3.19
CA ALA A 59 -6.26 -0.49 4.33
C ALA A 59 -5.63 -1.84 3.99
N ILE A 60 -4.81 -2.31 4.92
CA ILE A 60 -4.35 -3.69 5.04
C ILE A 60 -4.76 -4.17 6.43
N THR A 61 -5.31 -5.38 6.53
CA THR A 61 -5.64 -6.05 7.78
C THR A 61 -4.53 -6.98 8.25
N ASP A 62 -4.56 -7.33 9.54
CA ASP A 62 -3.69 -8.35 10.14
C ASP A 62 -3.75 -9.70 9.39
N GLN A 63 -4.90 -10.08 8.84
CA GLN A 63 -5.08 -11.31 8.07
C GLN A 63 -4.43 -11.26 6.68
N GLU A 64 -4.40 -10.08 6.05
CA GLU A 64 -3.79 -9.89 4.73
C GLU A 64 -2.27 -9.69 4.81
N TRP A 65 -1.79 -9.18 5.94
CA TRP A 65 -0.40 -8.81 6.14
C TRP A 65 0.61 -9.93 5.85
N PRO A 66 0.45 -11.19 6.31
CA PRO A 66 1.44 -12.24 6.08
C PRO A 66 1.76 -12.48 4.59
N ALA A 67 0.74 -12.46 3.73
CA ALA A 67 0.91 -12.63 2.29
C ALA A 67 1.60 -11.41 1.66
N ILE A 68 1.21 -10.21 2.08
CA ILE A 68 1.81 -8.96 1.60
C ILE A 68 3.28 -8.87 2.03
N GLU A 69 3.59 -9.23 3.27
CA GLU A 69 4.95 -9.30 3.81
C GLU A 69 5.83 -10.21 2.98
N GLN A 70 5.37 -11.43 2.67
CA GLN A 70 6.10 -12.37 1.81
C GLN A 70 6.39 -11.77 0.44
N ALA A 71 5.40 -11.10 -0.17
CA ALA A 71 5.58 -10.41 -1.44
C ALA A 71 6.63 -9.28 -1.35
N PHE A 72 6.65 -8.51 -0.25
CA PHE A 72 7.68 -7.48 -0.02
C PHE A 72 9.07 -8.10 0.17
N VAL A 73 9.19 -9.16 0.96
CA VAL A 73 10.46 -9.86 1.19
C VAL A 73 11.02 -10.36 -0.15
N GLN A 74 10.19 -11.02 -0.96
CA GLN A 74 10.59 -11.48 -2.28
C GLN A 74 10.95 -10.32 -3.22
N TRP A 75 10.20 -9.21 -3.17
CA TRP A 75 10.45 -8.06 -4.02
C TRP A 75 11.75 -7.32 -3.67
N LEU A 76 12.07 -7.22 -2.37
CA LEU A 76 13.25 -6.54 -1.83
C LEU A 76 14.51 -7.41 -1.86
N ALA A 77 14.37 -8.72 -2.06
CA ALA A 77 15.49 -9.64 -2.15
C ALA A 77 16.49 -9.19 -3.24
N PRO A 78 17.81 -9.20 -2.99
CA PRO A 78 18.82 -8.78 -3.97
C PRO A 78 18.68 -9.48 -5.32
N GLU A 79 18.25 -10.74 -5.33
CA GLU A 79 18.05 -11.57 -6.51
C GLU A 79 16.95 -11.04 -7.43
N ASN A 80 16.03 -10.22 -6.90
CA ASN A 80 14.99 -9.57 -7.69
C ASN A 80 15.49 -8.33 -8.46
N PHE A 81 16.76 -7.97 -8.37
CA PHE A 81 17.33 -6.84 -9.10
C PHE A 81 18.45 -7.32 -10.04
N ASP A 82 18.54 -6.69 -11.22
CA ASP A 82 19.66 -6.91 -12.14
C ASP A 82 20.89 -6.04 -11.77
N GLU A 83 21.99 -6.22 -12.52
CA GLU A 83 23.23 -5.47 -12.30
C GLU A 83 23.08 -3.95 -12.48
N GLN A 84 21.99 -3.49 -13.12
CA GLN A 84 21.66 -2.07 -13.28
C GLN A 84 20.63 -1.59 -12.26
N GLY A 85 20.28 -2.42 -11.26
CA GLY A 85 19.31 -2.10 -10.21
C GLY A 85 17.85 -2.10 -10.69
N ARG A 86 17.54 -2.68 -11.85
CA ARG A 86 16.16 -2.80 -12.32
C ARG A 86 15.52 -4.05 -11.72
N GLN A 87 14.28 -3.89 -11.24
CA GLN A 87 13.49 -5.01 -10.72
C GLN A 87 13.17 -6.04 -11.82
N ARG A 88 13.31 -7.33 -11.51
CA ARG A 88 12.95 -8.46 -12.37
C ARG A 88 11.46 -8.78 -12.25
N LYS A 89 10.93 -8.83 -11.03
CA LYS A 89 9.49 -8.95 -10.74
C LYS A 89 8.99 -7.66 -10.08
N ARG A 90 7.78 -7.25 -10.48
CA ARG A 90 7.08 -6.11 -9.88
C ARG A 90 6.39 -6.55 -8.59
N LEU A 91 6.40 -5.69 -7.57
CA LEU A 91 5.69 -5.94 -6.31
C LEU A 91 4.20 -6.27 -6.53
N SER A 92 3.52 -5.53 -7.40
CA SER A 92 2.10 -5.76 -7.68
C SER A 92 1.83 -7.18 -8.20
N THR A 93 2.70 -7.71 -9.06
CA THR A 93 2.60 -9.09 -9.55
C THR A 93 2.72 -10.11 -8.41
N LEU A 94 3.62 -9.85 -7.46
CA LEU A 94 3.83 -10.74 -6.32
C LEU A 94 2.64 -10.72 -5.35
N ILE A 95 2.07 -9.54 -5.08
CA ILE A 95 0.89 -9.40 -4.21
C ILE A 95 -0.34 -10.12 -4.79
N HIS A 96 -0.58 -9.98 -6.10
CA HIS A 96 -1.70 -10.67 -6.77
C HIS A 96 -1.54 -12.19 -6.82
N THR A 97 -0.34 -12.74 -6.61
CA THR A 97 -0.12 -14.20 -6.59
C THR A 97 -0.70 -14.86 -5.33
N PHE A 98 -0.97 -14.08 -4.27
CA PHE A 98 -1.48 -14.56 -2.98
C PHE A 98 -2.91 -14.09 -2.67
N SER A 99 -3.59 -13.48 -3.65
CA SER A 99 -4.94 -12.91 -3.51
C SER A 99 -6.04 -13.87 -3.96
#